data_AF-A0A923Q1J5-F1
#
_entry.id   AF-A0A923Q1J5-F1
#
_cell.length_a   1.000
_cell.length_b   1.000
_cell.length_c   1.000
_cell.angle_alpha   90.00
_cell.angle_beta   90.00
_cell.angle_gamma   90.00
#
_symmetry.space_group_name_H-M   'P 1'
#
loop_
_entity.id
_entity.type
_entity.pdbx_description
1 polymer ?
#
loop_
_entity_poly.entity_id
_entity_poly.type
_entity_poly.pdbx_seq_one_letter_code
_entity_poly.pdbx_strand_id
1 'polypeptide(L)'
;MNLTGPELEELKTFLNSKTETLGFSHFGVVPLSRPFSFEVYQSWLNEGLHGEMHYLQNHASIKENPQSKWPEARSALVFAVPYFPHPEAISEFPLKETRVSLYAQGYDYHFWFKQKLQQLCDELKGNYPGEDFIPMTDSSPVLERD
;
A
#
# COMPACT_ATOMS: atom_id res chain seq x y z
N MET A 1 15.95 0.80 -5.29
CA MET A 1 16.20 0.81 -6.74
C MET A 1 16.10 2.21 -7.35
N ASN A 2 17.17 2.68 -7.98
CA ASN A 2 17.16 3.80 -8.94
C ASN A 2 17.01 3.21 -10.35
N LEU A 3 15.77 3.03 -10.82
CA LEU A 3 15.52 2.34 -12.08
C LEU A 3 15.79 3.28 -13.27
N THR A 4 16.64 2.85 -14.19
CA THR A 4 16.84 3.53 -15.49
C THR A 4 15.83 3.02 -16.52
N GLY A 5 15.75 3.65 -17.70
CA GLY A 5 14.70 3.37 -18.71
C GLY A 5 14.47 1.87 -19.00
N PRO A 6 15.49 1.10 -19.43
CA PRO A 6 15.32 -0.32 -19.73
C PRO A 6 14.92 -1.17 -18.51
N GLU A 7 15.56 -0.95 -17.36
CA GLU A 7 15.28 -1.71 -16.12
C GLU A 7 13.88 -1.42 -15.59
N LEU A 8 13.39 -0.19 -15.75
CA LEU A 8 12.03 0.18 -15.38
C LEU A 8 11.00 -0.52 -16.25
N GLU A 9 11.24 -0.68 -17.55
CA GLU A 9 10.33 -1.38 -18.45
C GLU A 9 10.32 -2.90 -18.19
N GLU A 10 11.46 -3.50 -17.86
CA GLU A 10 11.54 -4.89 -17.41
C GLU A 10 10.77 -5.09 -16.10
N LEU A 11 10.95 -4.20 -15.12
CA LEU A 11 10.18 -4.23 -13.88
C LEU A 11 8.68 -4.11 -14.14
N LYS A 12 8.24 -3.14 -14.95
CA LYS A 12 6.82 -2.97 -15.28
C LYS A 12 6.25 -4.21 -15.96
N THR A 13 7.00 -4.82 -16.88
CA THR A 13 6.60 -6.07 -17.53
C THR A 13 6.42 -7.20 -16.51
N PHE A 14 7.38 -7.34 -15.58
CA PHE A 14 7.28 -8.29 -14.48
C PHE A 14 6.05 -8.00 -13.59
N LEU A 15 5.87 -6.77 -13.12
CA LEU A 15 4.74 -6.38 -12.27
C LEU A 15 3.39 -6.59 -12.96
N ASN A 16 3.31 -6.31 -14.26
CA ASN A 16 2.11 -6.58 -15.05
C ASN A 16 1.77 -8.08 -15.04
N SER A 17 2.75 -8.96 -15.24
CA SER A 17 2.51 -10.41 -15.13
C SER A 17 2.00 -10.83 -13.74
N LYS A 18 2.43 -10.12 -12.69
CA LYS A 18 2.00 -10.40 -11.31
C LYS A 18 0.60 -9.90 -11.02
N THR A 19 0.14 -8.84 -11.67
CA THR A 19 -1.23 -8.35 -11.50
C THR A 19 -2.26 -9.43 -11.81
N GLU A 20 -2.07 -10.17 -12.89
CA GLU A 20 -2.95 -11.28 -13.28
C GLU A 20 -2.92 -12.41 -12.25
N THR A 21 -1.72 -12.84 -11.81
CA THR A 21 -1.57 -13.99 -10.91
C THR A 21 -1.99 -13.73 -9.47
N LEU A 22 -1.83 -12.49 -8.98
CA LEU A 22 -2.13 -12.11 -7.60
C LEU A 22 -3.50 -11.43 -7.46
N GLY A 23 -4.16 -11.13 -8.59
CA GLY A 23 -5.47 -10.49 -8.63
C GLY A 23 -5.42 -8.99 -8.35
N PHE A 24 -4.33 -8.31 -8.73
CA PHE A 24 -4.27 -6.85 -8.71
C PHE A 24 -4.95 -6.29 -9.97
N SER A 25 -5.64 -5.17 -9.83
CA SER A 25 -6.27 -4.48 -10.97
C SER A 25 -5.39 -3.42 -11.61
N HIS A 26 -4.54 -2.78 -10.80
CA HIS A 26 -3.65 -1.70 -11.23
C HIS A 26 -2.37 -1.76 -10.43
N PHE A 27 -1.30 -1.22 -11.03
CA PHE A 27 -0.06 -0.95 -10.33
C PHE A 27 0.56 0.35 -10.80
N GLY A 28 1.43 0.92 -9.96
CA GLY A 28 2.23 2.10 -10.27
C GLY A 28 3.62 1.97 -9.67
N VAL A 29 4.60 2.62 -10.32
CA VAL A 29 5.98 2.73 -9.83
C VAL A 29 6.28 4.22 -9.74
N VAL A 30 6.53 4.72 -8.53
CA VAL A 30 6.77 6.13 -8.29
C VAL A 30 8.03 6.33 -7.43
N PRO A 31 8.85 7.36 -7.70
CA PRO A 31 9.91 7.73 -6.77
C PRO A 31 9.31 8.21 -5.44
N LEU A 32 9.99 7.92 -4.34
CA LEU A 32 9.59 8.48 -3.05
C LEU A 32 9.85 9.98 -3.05
N SER A 33 8.81 10.73 -2.70
CA SER A 33 8.85 12.17 -2.53
C SER A 33 7.88 12.56 -1.42
N ARG A 34 7.96 13.81 -0.96
CA ARG A 34 7.00 14.35 0.01
C ARG A 34 5.60 14.28 -0.61
N PRO A 35 4.60 13.67 0.07
CA PRO A 35 3.24 13.60 -0.45
C PRO A 35 2.67 15.00 -0.73
N PHE A 36 1.97 15.15 -1.85
CA PHE A 36 1.45 16.45 -2.29
C PHE A 36 0.34 16.98 -1.36
N SER A 37 -0.41 16.08 -0.71
CA SER A 37 -1.48 16.44 0.23
C SER A 37 -0.96 16.67 1.66
N PHE A 38 0.35 16.54 1.92
CA PHE A 38 0.89 16.59 3.28
C PHE A 38 0.58 17.90 4.01
N GLU A 39 0.55 19.04 3.32
CA GLU A 39 0.20 20.32 3.95
C GLU A 39 -1.25 20.35 4.44
N VAL A 40 -2.18 19.76 3.66
CA VAL A 40 -3.58 19.60 4.05
C VAL A 40 -3.68 18.64 5.24
N TYR A 41 -2.94 17.53 5.20
CA TYR A 41 -2.87 16.57 6.30
C TYR A 41 -2.36 17.22 7.59
N GLN A 42 -1.31 18.04 7.51
CA GLN A 42 -0.73 18.74 8.65
C GLN A 42 -1.69 19.79 9.23
N SER A 43 -2.39 20.56 8.40
CA SER A 43 -3.43 21.49 8.87
C SER A 43 -4.54 20.75 9.62
N TRP A 44 -5.03 19.67 9.01
CA TRP A 44 -6.08 18.82 9.58
C TRP A 44 -5.66 18.21 10.94
N LEU A 45 -4.40 17.82 11.10
CA LEU A 45 -3.85 17.39 12.39
C LEU A 45 -3.81 18.52 13.42
N ASN A 46 -3.32 19.71 13.03
CA ASN A 46 -3.19 20.88 13.91
C ASN A 46 -4.56 21.40 14.40
N GLU A 47 -5.60 21.22 13.59
CA GLU A 47 -6.99 21.53 13.94
C GLU A 47 -7.63 20.48 14.87
N GLY A 48 -6.92 19.40 15.22
CA GLY A 48 -7.44 18.35 16.10
C GLY A 48 -8.50 17.47 15.46
N LEU A 49 -8.59 17.45 14.12
CA LEU A 49 -9.65 16.75 13.39
C LEU A 49 -9.47 15.22 13.35
N HIS A 50 -8.41 14.69 13.96
CA HIS A 50 -8.10 13.27 14.04
C HIS A 50 -8.78 12.53 15.21
N GLY A 51 -9.47 13.24 16.11
CA GLY A 51 -10.09 12.65 17.30
C GLY A 51 -9.06 11.83 18.11
N GLU A 52 -9.42 10.59 18.45
CA GLU A 52 -8.57 9.68 19.24
C GLU A 52 -7.49 8.96 18.41
N MET A 53 -7.39 9.23 17.11
CA MET A 53 -6.41 8.58 16.22
C MET A 53 -5.01 9.19 16.38
N HIS A 54 -4.47 9.22 17.60
CA HIS A 54 -3.16 9.83 17.91
C HIS A 54 -2.00 9.25 17.10
N TYR A 55 -2.12 8.02 16.61
CA TYR A 55 -1.13 7.43 15.70
C TYR A 55 -0.96 8.23 14.41
N LEU A 56 -2.00 8.94 13.92
CA LEU A 56 -1.90 9.80 12.75
C LEU A 56 -0.92 10.96 13.01
N GLN A 57 -1.04 11.61 14.17
CA GLN A 57 -0.10 12.65 14.59
C GLN A 57 1.30 12.09 14.86
N ASN A 58 1.40 10.98 15.58
CA ASN A 58 2.69 10.35 15.92
C ASN A 58 3.47 9.87 14.69
N HIS A 59 2.78 9.54 13.61
CA HIS A 59 3.38 9.08 12.36
C HIS A 59 3.55 10.19 11.31
N ALA A 60 3.18 11.45 11.61
CA ALA A 60 3.18 12.53 10.65
C ALA A 60 4.55 12.74 9.98
N SER A 61 5.64 12.71 10.75
CA SER A 61 7.00 12.88 10.19
C SER A 61 7.40 11.74 9.24
N ILE A 62 6.94 10.52 9.51
CA ILE A 62 7.21 9.36 8.64
C ILE A 62 6.33 9.45 7.38
N LYS A 63 5.08 9.90 7.51
CA LYS A 63 4.19 10.15 6.38
C LYS A 63 4.72 11.28 5.48
N GLU A 64 5.31 12.34 6.05
CA GLU A 64 5.95 13.42 5.28
C GLU A 64 7.17 12.92 4.51
N ASN A 65 7.99 12.13 5.20
CA ASN A 65 9.24 11.61 4.65
C ASN A 65 9.46 10.17 5.13
N PRO A 66 9.05 9.17 4.32
CA PRO A 66 9.26 7.77 4.64
C PRO A 66 10.75 7.41 4.83
N GLN A 67 11.66 8.16 4.23
CA GLN A 67 13.10 7.94 4.37
C GLN A 67 13.64 8.26 5.77
N SER A 68 12.86 8.98 6.60
CA SER A 68 13.19 9.15 8.03
C SER A 68 13.20 7.82 8.80
N LYS A 69 12.40 6.85 8.37
CA LYS A 69 12.33 5.50 8.94
C LYS A 69 13.05 4.45 8.09
N TRP A 70 13.03 4.61 6.77
CA TRP A 70 13.67 3.71 5.83
C TRP A 70 14.65 4.48 4.93
N PRO A 71 15.87 4.78 5.42
CA PRO A 71 16.82 5.66 4.71
C PRO A 71 17.16 5.20 3.30
N GLU A 72 17.17 3.89 3.07
CA GLU A 72 17.49 3.29 1.76
C GLU A 72 16.27 3.18 0.82
N ALA A 73 15.07 3.51 1.28
CA ALA A 73 13.90 3.51 0.41
C ALA A 73 14.06 4.58 -0.69
N ARG A 74 13.71 4.20 -1.93
CA ARG A 74 13.86 5.06 -3.13
C ARG A 74 12.57 5.22 -3.92
N SER A 75 11.75 4.17 -3.98
CA SER A 75 10.55 4.13 -4.81
C SER A 75 9.44 3.39 -4.06
N ALA A 76 8.19 3.72 -4.38
CA ALA A 76 7.02 2.95 -3.99
C ALA A 76 6.48 2.18 -5.19
N LEU A 77 6.15 0.90 -4.96
CA LEU A 77 5.38 0.07 -5.86
C LEU A 77 3.95 0.01 -5.31
N VAL A 78 3.03 0.71 -5.96
CA VAL A 78 1.65 0.87 -5.49
C VAL A 78 0.76 -0.12 -6.23
N PHE A 79 -0.12 -0.82 -5.53
CA PHE A 79 -1.04 -1.81 -6.11
C PHE A 79 -2.47 -1.54 -5.66
N ALA A 80 -3.42 -1.73 -6.56
CA ALA A 80 -4.84 -1.62 -6.26
C ALA A 80 -5.55 -2.95 -6.50
N VAL A 81 -6.46 -3.31 -5.59
CA VAL A 81 -7.28 -4.52 -5.68
C VAL A 81 -8.76 -4.13 -5.65
N PRO A 82 -9.60 -4.69 -6.53
CA PRO A 82 -11.04 -4.49 -6.41
C PRO A 82 -11.52 -5.15 -5.12
N TYR A 83 -12.23 -4.41 -4.28
CA TYR A 83 -12.88 -4.97 -3.10
C TYR A 83 -14.24 -5.61 -3.43
N PHE A 84 -14.69 -5.56 -4.70
CA PHE A 84 -15.91 -6.21 -5.18
C PHE A 84 -15.72 -6.85 -6.58
N PRO A 85 -16.11 -8.14 -6.77
CA PRO A 85 -16.46 -9.09 -5.71
C PRO A 85 -15.28 -9.24 -4.72
N HIS A 86 -15.56 -9.47 -3.44
CA HIS A 86 -14.53 -9.51 -2.41
C HIS A 86 -13.51 -10.64 -2.73
N PRO A 87 -12.20 -10.35 -2.83
CA PRO A 87 -11.20 -11.36 -3.24
C PRO A 87 -11.19 -12.59 -2.34
N GLU A 88 -11.38 -12.38 -1.03
CA GLU A 88 -11.48 -13.42 0.00
C GLU A 88 -12.89 -13.43 0.58
N ALA A 89 -13.90 -13.66 -0.27
CA ALA A 89 -15.30 -13.66 0.16
C ALA A 89 -15.56 -14.79 1.16
N ILE A 90 -16.34 -14.50 2.22
CA ILE A 90 -16.91 -15.54 3.08
C ILE A 90 -18.23 -16.01 2.50
N SER A 91 -18.54 -17.30 2.65
CA SER A 91 -19.75 -17.93 2.09
C SER A 91 -21.04 -17.27 2.57
N GLU A 92 -21.06 -16.77 3.80
CA GLU A 92 -22.20 -16.12 4.41
C GLU A 92 -21.75 -15.01 5.35
N PHE A 93 -22.08 -13.76 5.02
CA PHE A 93 -21.80 -12.63 5.90
C PHE A 93 -22.83 -12.57 7.05
N PRO A 94 -22.40 -12.51 8.32
CA PRO A 94 -23.29 -12.74 9.46
C PRO A 94 -24.30 -11.61 9.72
N LEU A 95 -24.01 -10.37 9.32
CA LEU A 95 -24.84 -9.20 9.64
C LEU A 95 -25.84 -8.87 8.51
N LYS A 96 -26.75 -9.81 8.20
CA LYS A 96 -27.69 -9.71 7.05
C LYS A 96 -28.68 -8.54 7.12
N GLU A 97 -29.04 -8.11 8.33
CA GLU A 97 -30.02 -7.03 8.55
C GLU A 97 -29.37 -5.64 8.67
N THR A 98 -28.05 -5.56 8.55
CA THR A 98 -27.28 -4.32 8.71
C THR A 98 -26.55 -3.96 7.42
N ARG A 99 -26.39 -2.67 7.15
CA ARG A 99 -25.52 -2.18 6.09
C ARG A 99 -24.09 -2.06 6.62
N VAL A 100 -23.21 -2.92 6.13
CA VAL A 100 -21.77 -2.87 6.42
C VAL A 100 -21.04 -2.41 5.16
N SER A 101 -20.01 -1.57 5.28
CA SER A 101 -19.19 -1.16 4.13
C SER A 101 -18.50 -2.38 3.48
N LEU A 102 -18.42 -2.40 2.15
CA LEU A 102 -17.91 -3.57 1.40
C LEU A 102 -16.48 -3.98 1.78
N TYR A 103 -15.60 -3.03 2.12
CA TYR A 103 -14.23 -3.32 2.54
C TYR A 103 -14.14 -4.09 3.86
N ALA A 104 -15.21 -4.07 4.67
CA ALA A 104 -15.33 -4.78 5.94
C ALA A 104 -16.18 -6.06 5.81
N GLN A 105 -16.62 -6.41 4.60
CA GLN A 105 -17.38 -7.62 4.32
C GLN A 105 -16.46 -8.72 3.78
N GLY A 106 -15.93 -9.57 4.65
CA GLY A 106 -15.06 -10.67 4.27
C GLY A 106 -13.88 -10.81 5.21
N TYR A 107 -12.83 -11.48 4.76
CA TYR A 107 -11.57 -11.51 5.50
C TYR A 107 -10.90 -10.14 5.47
N ASP A 108 -10.37 -9.73 6.62
CA ASP A 108 -9.67 -8.47 6.79
C ASP A 108 -8.47 -8.35 5.83
N TYR A 109 -8.49 -7.32 5.00
CA TYR A 109 -7.49 -7.09 3.96
C TYR A 109 -6.10 -6.82 4.51
N HIS A 110 -5.99 -6.36 5.75
CA HIS A 110 -4.69 -6.21 6.41
C HIS A 110 -3.88 -7.51 6.41
N PHE A 111 -4.55 -8.67 6.38
CA PHE A 111 -3.91 -9.97 6.33
C PHE A 111 -3.75 -10.49 4.90
N TRP A 112 -4.85 -10.70 4.17
CA TRP A 112 -4.77 -11.36 2.87
C TRP A 112 -4.06 -10.50 1.82
N PHE A 113 -4.26 -9.17 1.84
CA PHE A 113 -3.62 -8.30 0.86
C PHE A 113 -2.12 -8.18 1.18
N LYS A 114 -1.77 -8.04 2.47
CA LYS A 114 -0.38 -8.01 2.90
C LYS A 114 0.35 -9.32 2.58
N GLN A 115 -0.32 -10.47 2.66
CA GLN A 115 0.25 -11.75 2.25
C GLN A 115 0.58 -11.77 0.74
N LYS A 116 -0.32 -11.26 -0.11
CA LYS A 116 -0.06 -11.12 -1.56
C LYS A 116 1.10 -10.16 -1.85
N LEU A 117 1.17 -9.04 -1.12
CA LEU A 117 2.29 -8.11 -1.23
C LEU A 117 3.61 -8.74 -0.76
N GLN A 118 3.58 -9.55 0.30
CA GLN A 118 4.76 -10.29 0.76
C GLN A 118 5.22 -11.30 -0.30
N GLN A 119 4.30 -12.05 -0.90
CA GLN A 119 4.64 -12.95 -2.01
C GLN A 119 5.32 -12.19 -3.15
N LEU A 120 4.77 -11.04 -3.54
CA LEU A 120 5.40 -10.19 -4.55
C LEU A 120 6.80 -9.71 -4.12
N CYS A 121 6.98 -9.31 -2.86
CA CYS A 121 8.27 -8.91 -2.32
C CYS A 121 9.30 -10.04 -2.40
N ASP A 122 8.91 -11.28 -2.09
CA ASP A 122 9.79 -12.44 -2.14
C ASP A 122 10.24 -12.74 -3.58
N GLU A 123 9.32 -12.65 -4.55
CA GLU A 123 9.63 -12.82 -5.96
C GLU A 123 10.51 -11.69 -6.52
N LEU A 124 10.25 -10.44 -6.10
CA LEU A 124 11.10 -9.30 -6.41
C LEU A 124 12.50 -9.47 -5.82
N LYS A 125 12.63 -9.97 -4.59
CA LYS A 125 13.94 -10.25 -3.98
C LYS A 125 14.72 -11.30 -4.76
N GLY A 126 14.04 -12.29 -5.36
CA GLY A 126 14.66 -13.26 -6.25
C GLY A 126 15.23 -12.64 -7.53
N ASN A 127 14.52 -11.69 -8.13
CA ASN A 127 14.95 -10.99 -9.34
C ASN A 127 15.98 -9.88 -9.08
N TYR A 128 15.90 -9.25 -7.91
CA TYR A 128 16.71 -8.11 -7.49
C TYR A 128 17.35 -8.38 -6.12
N PRO A 129 18.32 -9.31 -6.03
CA PRO A 129 18.86 -9.78 -4.75
C PRO A 129 19.56 -8.69 -3.92
N GLY A 130 20.05 -7.62 -4.56
CA GLY A 130 20.67 -6.48 -3.89
C GLY A 130 19.70 -5.44 -3.33
N GLU A 131 18.39 -5.64 -3.50
CA GLU A 131 17.36 -4.66 -3.18
C GLU A 131 16.40 -5.22 -2.12
N ASP A 132 15.86 -4.36 -1.27
CA ASP A 132 14.92 -4.75 -0.22
C ASP A 132 13.51 -4.22 -0.51
N PHE A 133 12.52 -5.04 -0.18
CA PHE A 133 11.11 -4.76 -0.41
C PHE A 133 10.33 -4.93 0.89
N ILE A 134 9.47 -3.97 1.21
CA ILE A 134 8.71 -3.95 2.46
C ILE A 134 7.22 -3.85 2.12
N PRO A 135 6.40 -4.88 2.42
CA PRO A 135 4.97 -4.82 2.13
C PRO A 135 4.27 -3.91 3.14
N MET A 136 3.48 -2.97 2.63
CA MET A 136 2.72 -1.99 3.41
C MET A 136 1.24 -2.00 3.03
N THR A 137 0.39 -1.84 4.04
CA THR A 137 -1.04 -1.48 3.90
C THR A 137 -1.30 -0.18 4.67
N ASP A 138 -2.53 0.27 4.78
CA ASP A 138 -2.94 1.47 5.55
C ASP A 138 -2.58 1.42 7.05
N SER A 139 -2.26 0.24 7.58
CA SER A 139 -1.64 0.08 8.90
C SER A 139 -0.20 0.64 9.00
N SER A 140 0.43 0.94 7.86
CA SER A 140 1.78 1.51 7.77
C SER A 140 1.73 3.04 7.71
N PRO A 141 2.77 3.74 8.21
CA PRO A 141 2.82 5.20 8.25
C PRO A 141 3.14 5.83 6.89
N VAL A 142 2.36 5.50 5.86
CA VAL A 142 2.41 6.08 4.51
C VAL A 142 1.07 6.76 4.21
N LEU A 143 1.02 7.67 3.23
CA LEU A 143 -0.23 8.23 2.71
C LEU A 143 -0.57 7.48 1.42
N GLU A 144 -1.26 6.35 1.52
CA GLU A 144 -1.44 5.41 0.41
C GLU A 144 -2.36 5.89 -0.73
N ARG A 145 -2.98 7.06 -0.59
CA ARG A 145 -3.87 7.67 -1.58
C ARG A 145 -3.22 8.81 -2.39
N ASP A 146 -2.01 9.22 -2.01
CA ASP A 146 -1.20 10.21 -2.72
C ASP A 146 -0.29 9.52 -3.76
#